data_AF-X1AAH7-F1
#
_entry.id   AF-X1AAH7-F1
#
_cell.length_a   1.000
_cell.length_b   1.000
_cell.length_c   1.000
_cell.angle_alpha   90.00
_cell.angle_beta   90.00
_cell.angle_gamma   90.00
#
_symmetry.space_group_name_H-M   'P 1'
#
loop_
_entity.id
_entity.type
_entity.pdbx_description
1 polymer ?
#
loop_
_entity_poly.entity_id
_entity_poly.type
_entity_poly.pdbx_seq_one_letter_code
_entity_poly.pdbx_strand_id
1 'polypeptide(L)' 'PGHTPGSISIVLEIDDTKILFGQDLHGPMIPGISNFADYQNSLQKLLNLKADILCEGHFGIYQPAGEVKRYIEGYIEQIY' A
#
# COMPACT_ATOMS: atom_id res chain seq x y z
N PRO A 1 -1.27 2.58 9.58
CA PRO A 1 -2.19 1.78 10.43
C PRO A 1 -3.27 1.15 9.54
N GLY A 2 -3.86 0.03 9.94
CA GLY A 2 -4.93 -0.61 9.19
C GLY A 2 -4.83 -2.13 9.22
N HIS A 3 -3.92 -2.70 8.42
CA HIS A 3 -3.59 -4.13 8.54
C HIS A 3 -3.08 -4.45 9.96
N THR A 4 -2.19 -3.60 10.49
CA THR A 4 -1.83 -3.58 11.91
C THR A 4 -1.88 -2.15 12.47
N PRO A 5 -2.01 -1.94 13.79
CA PRO A 5 -2.00 -0.59 14.36
C PRO A 5 -0.67 0.14 14.12
N GLY A 6 0.44 -0.61 14.13
CA GLY A 6 1.81 -0.09 13.95
C GLY A 6 2.35 -0.17 12.52
N SER A 7 1.52 -0.36 11.50
CA SER A 7 2.03 -0.46 10.11
C SER A 7 2.76 0.81 9.68
N ILE A 8 3.93 0.63 9.05
CA ILE A 8 4.79 1.69 8.52
C ILE A 8 5.05 1.42 7.04
N SER A 9 5.03 2.46 6.23
CA SER A 9 5.53 2.42 4.85
C SER A 9 6.64 3.45 4.69
N ILE A 10 7.62 3.16 3.83
CA ILE A 10 8.75 4.05 3.56
C ILE A 10 8.65 4.53 2.12
N VAL A 11 8.85 5.82 1.90
CA VAL A 11 8.95 6.42 0.56
C VAL A 11 10.36 6.91 0.38
N LEU A 12 10.96 6.55 -0.75
CA LEU A 12 12.29 6.97 -1.16
C LEU A 12 12.20 7.59 -2.55
N GLU A 13 12.86 8.72 -2.75
CA GLU A 13 12.98 9.38 -4.05
C GLU A 13 14.46 9.38 -4.47
N ILE A 14 14.76 8.78 -5.63
CA ILE A 14 16.09 8.71 -6.24
C ILE A 14 15.94 9.00 -7.73
N ASP A 15 16.74 9.90 -8.28
CA ASP A 15 16.75 10.24 -9.72
C ASP A 15 15.33 10.43 -10.29
N ASP A 16 14.53 11.27 -9.63
CA ASP A 16 13.12 11.56 -9.94
C ASP A 16 12.16 10.35 -9.92
N THR A 17 12.62 9.18 -9.46
CA THR A 17 11.82 7.96 -9.30
C THR A 17 11.37 7.82 -7.86
N LYS A 18 10.05 7.69 -7.65
CA LYS A 18 9.45 7.50 -6.33
C LYS A 18 9.19 6.02 -6.05
N ILE A 19 9.86 5.49 -5.04
CA ILE A 19 9.79 4.09 -4.61
C ILE A 19 9.03 4.01 -3.29
N LEU A 20 7.92 3.28 -3.29
CA LEU A 20 7.12 2.99 -2.10
C LEU A 20 7.44 1.58 -1.58
N PHE A 21 7.98 1.47 -0.37
CA PHE A 21 8.06 0.21 0.36
C PHE A 21 6.78 0.03 1.18
N GLY A 22 5.84 -0.72 0.60
CA GLY A 22 4.50 -0.92 1.15
C GLY A 22 4.41 -1.99 2.24
N GLN A 23 5.40 -2.90 2.30
CA GLN A 23 5.35 -4.10 3.14
C GLN A 23 4.11 -4.93 2.79
N ASP A 24 3.17 -5.11 3.71
CA ASP A 24 2.02 -6.01 3.55
C ASP A 24 0.74 -5.22 3.22
N LEU A 25 0.76 -4.48 2.11
CA LEU A 25 -0.41 -3.71 1.70
C LEU A 25 -1.60 -4.61 1.34
N HIS A 26 -1.33 -5.85 0.91
CA HIS A 26 -2.38 -6.85 0.70
C HIS A 26 -3.15 -7.23 1.97
N GLY A 27 -2.61 -6.85 3.14
CA GLY A 27 -2.76 -7.55 4.39
C GLY A 27 -4.20 -7.93 4.70
N PRO A 28 -4.47 -9.19 5.10
CA PRO A 28 -5.81 -9.60 5.48
C PRO A 28 -6.29 -8.78 6.68
N MET A 29 -7.59 -8.54 6.76
CA MET A 29 -8.20 -7.95 7.95
C MET A 29 -8.29 -9.01 9.05
N ILE A 30 -7.55 -8.81 10.15
CA ILE A 30 -7.48 -9.73 11.28
C ILE A 30 -8.34 -9.17 12.42
N PRO A 31 -9.41 -9.88 12.86
CA PRO A 31 -10.25 -9.44 13.96
C PRO A 31 -9.45 -9.17 15.24
N GLY A 32 -9.70 -8.02 15.87
CA GLY A 32 -8.99 -7.61 17.09
C GLY A 32 -7.60 -7.02 16.88
N ILE A 33 -7.09 -6.97 15.64
CA ILE A 33 -5.80 -6.33 15.30
C ILE A 33 -6.01 -5.24 14.25
N SER A 34 -6.71 -5.56 13.17
CA SER A 34 -6.87 -4.66 12.03
C SER A 34 -8.02 -3.67 12.23
N ASN A 35 -7.91 -2.52 11.57
CA ASN A 35 -8.98 -1.54 11.45
C ASN A 35 -9.19 -1.21 9.96
N PHE A 36 -10.36 -1.58 9.43
CA PHE A 36 -10.65 -1.44 8.01
C PHE A 36 -10.73 0.03 7.56
N ALA A 37 -11.29 0.92 8.39
CA ALA A 37 -11.36 2.35 8.06
C ALA A 37 -9.96 2.99 8.00
N ASP A 38 -9.08 2.65 8.95
CA ASP A 38 -7.68 3.11 8.93
C ASP A 38 -6.90 2.53 7.75
N TYR A 39 -7.17 1.27 7.39
CA TYR A 39 -6.59 0.60 6.24
C TYR A 39 -6.96 1.31 4.94
N GLN A 40 -8.25 1.54 4.69
CA GLN A 40 -8.75 2.27 3.52
C GLN A 40 -8.16 3.69 3.44
N ASN A 41 -8.15 4.42 4.56
CA ASN A 41 -7.55 5.75 4.63
C ASN A 41 -6.04 5.73 4.34
N SER A 42 -5.33 4.70 4.81
CA SER A 42 -3.89 4.56 4.57
C SER A 42 -3.60 4.20 3.12
N LEU A 43 -4.34 3.27 2.51
CA LEU A 43 -4.22 2.95 1.09
C LEU A 43 -4.46 4.16 0.20
N GLN A 44 -5.49 4.98 0.49
CA GLN A 44 -5.75 6.20 -0.27
C GLN A 44 -4.61 7.22 -0.15
N LYS A 45 -4.00 7.35 1.04
CA LYS A 45 -2.80 8.20 1.23
C LYS A 45 -1.64 7.68 0.39
N LEU A 46 -1.40 6.38 0.37
CA LEU A 46 -0.33 5.75 -0.42
C LEU A 46 -0.57 5.91 -1.92
N LEU A 47 -1.81 5.72 -2.39
CA LEU A 47 -2.19 5.94 -3.79
C LEU A 47 -1.91 7.38 -4.23
N ASN A 48 -2.19 8.35 -3.37
CA ASN A 48 -1.95 9.78 -3.64
C ASN A 48 -0.47 10.17 -3.74
N LEU A 49 0.45 9.31 -3.26
CA LEU A 49 1.88 9.53 -3.44
C LEU A 49 2.30 9.41 -4.91
N LYS A 50 1.51 8.69 -5.73
CA LYS A 50 1.81 8.41 -7.14
C LYS A 50 3.22 7.83 -7.30
N ALA A 51 3.50 6.75 -6.56
CA ALA A 51 4.78 6.07 -6.65
C ALA A 51 4.94 5.37 -8.01
N ASP A 52 6.15 5.39 -8.54
CA ASP A 52 6.51 4.73 -9.80
C ASP A 52 6.73 3.23 -9.60
N ILE A 53 7.24 2.88 -8.42
CA ILE A 53 7.56 1.52 -8.00
C ILE A 53 6.95 1.26 -6.62
N LEU A 54 6.29 0.12 -6.46
CA LEU A 54 5.87 -0.42 -5.16
C LEU A 54 6.63 -1.71 -4.88
N CYS A 55 7.35 -1.74 -3.77
CA CYS A 55 7.97 -2.93 -3.20
C CYS A 55 7.01 -3.54 -2.17
N GLU A 56 6.33 -4.61 -2.57
CA GLU A 56 5.41 -5.38 -1.73
C GLU A 56 6.13 -6.60 -1.14
N GLY A 57 5.88 -6.86 0.15
CA GLY A 57 6.67 -7.82 0.95
C GLY A 57 6.52 -9.29 0.54
N HIS A 58 5.40 -9.67 -0.06
CA HIS A 58 5.03 -11.07 -0.34
C HIS A 58 4.80 -11.36 -1.83
N PHE A 59 4.39 -10.35 -2.60
CA PHE A 59 4.01 -10.45 -3.99
C PHE A 59 5.00 -9.78 -4.95
N GLY A 60 6.03 -9.14 -4.41
CA GLY A 60 7.17 -8.62 -5.17
C GLY A 60 7.02 -7.16 -5.59
N ILE A 61 7.61 -6.82 -6.73
CA ILE A 61 7.74 -5.42 -7.19
C ILE A 61 6.71 -5.11 -8.27
N TYR A 62 5.91 -4.08 -8.04
CA TYR A 62 4.96 -3.54 -9.01
C TYR A 62 5.52 -2.27 -9.65
N GLN A 63 5.57 -2.28 -10.97
CA GLN A 63 5.97 -1.17 -11.82
C GLN A 63 5.45 -1.45 -13.25
N PRO A 64 5.15 -0.42 -14.07
CA PRO A 64 5.31 1.02 -13.81
C PRO A 64 4.21 1.57 -12.88
N ALA A 65 4.18 2.89 -12.68
CA ALA A 65 3.20 3.60 -11.82
C ALA A 65 1.73 3.17 -12.05
N GLY A 66 1.37 2.78 -13.28
CA GLY A 66 0.04 2.24 -13.58
C GLY A 66 -0.27 0.93 -12.86
N GLU A 67 0.71 0.02 -12.75
CA GLU A 67 0.57 -1.23 -12.01
C GLU A 67 0.56 -1.01 -10.50
N VAL A 68 1.33 -0.03 -10.00
CA VAL A 68 1.26 0.41 -8.59
C VAL A 68 -0.14 0.89 -8.25
N LYS A 69 -0.69 1.77 -9.09
CA LYS A 69 -2.05 2.28 -8.95
C LYS A 69 -3.07 1.14 -8.95
N ARG A 70 -3.01 0.27 -9.97
CA ARG A 70 -3.92 -0.87 -10.12
C ARG A 70 -3.88 -1.81 -8.90
N TYR A 71 -2.69 -2.04 -8.36
CA TYR A 71 -2.52 -2.86 -7.16
C TYR A 71 -3.23 -2.24 -5.96
N ILE A 72 -2.93 -0.98 -5.64
CA ILE A 72 -3.51 -0.31 -4.46
C ILE A 72 -5.03 -0.13 -4.61
N GLU A 73 -5.52 0.28 -5.77
CA GLU A 73 -6.96 0.42 -6.05
C GLU A 73 -7.69 -0.91 -5.88
N GLY A 74 -7.08 -2.03 -6.28
CA GLY A 74 -7.66 -3.36 -6.11
C GLY A 74 -7.95 -3.72 -4.65
N TYR A 75 -7.20 -3.18 -3.68
CA TYR A 75 -7.48 -3.36 -2.25
C TYR A 75 -8.39 -2.27 -1.66
N ILE A 76 -8.45 -1.09 -2.26
CA ILE A 76 -9.43 -0.06 -1.89
C ILE A 76 -10.85 -0.52 -2.26
N GLU A 77 -11.02 -1.12 -3.43
CA GLU A 77 -12.31 -1.58 -3.94
C GLU A 77 -12.83 -2.87 -3.27
N GLN A 78 -11.98 -3.56 -2.48
CA GLN A 78 -12.41 -4.74 -1.73
C GLN A 78 -13.44 -4.36 -0.66
N ILE A 79 -14.60 -5.00 -0.73
CA ILE A 79 -15.65 -4.94 0.29
C ILE A 79 -15.38 -6.08 1.28
N TYR A 80 -15.00 -5.73 2.52
CA TYR A 80 -14.84 -6.65 3.64
C TYR A 80 -16.09 -6.70 4.52
#